data_AF-J9GTS3-F1
#
_entry.id   AF-J9GTS3-F1
#
_cell.length_a   1.000
_cell.length_b   1.000
_cell.length_c   1.000
_cell.angle_alpha   90.00
_cell.angle_beta   90.00
_cell.angle_gamma   90.00
#
_symmetry.space_group_name_H-M   'P 1'
#
loop_
_entity.id
_entity.type
_entity.pdbx_description
1 polymer ?
#
loop_
_entity_poly.entity_id
_entity_poly.type
_entity_poly.pdbx_seq_one_letter_code
_entity_poly.pdbx_strand_id
1 'polypeptide(L)'
;MLIRIDKQIVRMEEQKRRLKVEELSFNSYYEFALERIPQIVAQEKIQFNIRDFAAILKQFYRGGELEMTLNSDLDINLFDEQFIVFEIDKIKDDPVLFPIVVLIIMDVFLQKMRIKKGRKALIIEEAWKAIASPTMAEYIKYLYKTVRKFHGIAGVVTQELNDVIDSPIVKEAIINNSDVKILLDQTKFKDRYEDIAAILGLTPIQRQQIFTINALNNHEGRSYFKEVWICRGQNSDVYGVEEAPECYWAYTTERTEKEALKLYLAHYGSIQEAITHIEADRKRDGGHTYLEFARKINEHKKVMSLW
;
A
#
# COMPACT_ATOMS: atom_id res chain seq x y z
N MET A 1 -51.18 31.63 8.69
CA MET A 1 -49.93 30.94 9.12
C MET A 1 -49.84 29.56 8.50
N LEU A 2 -50.86 28.70 8.64
CA LEU A 2 -50.92 27.36 8.03
C LEU A 2 -50.74 27.33 6.50
N ILE A 3 -51.43 28.19 5.74
CA ILE A 3 -51.33 28.22 4.26
C ILE A 3 -49.89 28.50 3.75
N ARG A 4 -49.08 29.25 4.51
CA ARG A 4 -47.67 29.50 4.15
C ARG A 4 -46.80 28.27 4.43
N ILE A 5 -47.09 27.55 5.51
CA ILE A 5 -46.39 26.33 5.91
C ILE A 5 -46.72 25.21 4.92
N ASP A 6 -47.99 25.01 4.55
CA ASP A 6 -48.39 24.00 3.56
C ASP A 6 -47.77 24.27 2.18
N LYS A 7 -47.74 25.53 1.73
CA LYS A 7 -47.04 25.89 0.48
C LYS A 7 -45.54 25.66 0.55
N GLN A 8 -44.90 25.87 1.71
CA GLN A 8 -43.49 25.52 1.89
C GLN A 8 -43.26 24.01 1.86
N ILE A 9 -44.13 23.23 2.51
CA ILE A 9 -44.07 21.77 2.53
C ILE A 9 -44.23 21.19 1.11
N VAL A 10 -45.26 21.62 0.37
CA VAL A 10 -45.49 21.17 -1.02
C VAL A 10 -44.30 21.51 -1.91
N ARG A 11 -43.74 22.71 -1.78
CA ARG A 11 -42.57 23.13 -2.57
C ARG A 11 -41.32 22.31 -2.22
N MET A 12 -41.15 21.94 -0.95
CA MET A 12 -40.08 21.04 -0.49
C MET A 12 -40.28 19.60 -0.98
N GLU A 13 -41.52 19.10 -0.98
CA GLU A 13 -41.84 17.76 -1.49
C GLU A 13 -41.65 17.65 -3.01
N GLU A 14 -42.06 18.67 -3.76
CA GLU A 14 -41.82 18.76 -5.21
C GLU A 14 -40.31 18.81 -5.53
N GLN A 15 -39.53 19.58 -4.77
CA GLN A 15 -38.07 19.61 -4.90
C GLN A 15 -37.43 18.25 -4.57
N LYS A 16 -37.90 17.55 -3.52
CA LYS A 16 -37.42 16.20 -3.19
C LYS A 16 -37.77 15.17 -4.27
N ARG A 17 -38.93 15.29 -4.92
CA ARG A 17 -39.35 14.38 -6.00
C ARG A 17 -38.54 14.53 -7.29
N ARG A 18 -37.89 15.69 -7.49
CA ARG A 18 -37.00 15.94 -8.65
C ARG A 18 -35.62 15.33 -8.48
N LEU A 19 -35.17 15.12 -7.24
CA LEU A 19 -33.92 14.45 -6.89
C LEU A 19 -34.03 12.92 -7.06
N LYS A 20 -34.27 12.45 -8.29
CA LYS A 20 -34.18 11.02 -8.62
C LYS A 20 -32.72 10.64 -8.82
N VAL A 21 -32.23 9.75 -7.95
CA VAL A 21 -30.91 9.13 -8.08
C VAL A 21 -31.08 7.81 -8.82
N GLU A 22 -30.58 7.73 -10.05
CA GLU A 22 -30.74 6.54 -10.92
C GLU A 22 -29.66 5.47 -10.66
N GLU A 23 -28.49 5.90 -10.20
CA GLU A 23 -27.31 5.05 -9.93
C GLU A 23 -26.55 5.55 -8.70
N LEU A 24 -25.71 4.71 -8.09
CA LEU A 24 -24.84 5.08 -6.96
C LEU A 24 -23.41 5.33 -7.45
N SER A 25 -23.19 6.50 -8.07
CA SER A 25 -21.91 6.90 -8.64
C SER A 25 -21.54 8.32 -8.20
N PHE A 26 -20.32 8.76 -8.52
CA PHE A 26 -19.96 10.15 -8.31
C PHE A 26 -20.78 11.11 -9.20
N ASN A 27 -21.20 10.68 -10.39
CA ASN A 27 -22.03 11.46 -11.29
C ASN A 27 -23.38 11.82 -10.65
N SER A 28 -24.09 10.81 -10.13
CA SER A 28 -25.38 11.05 -9.48
C SER A 28 -25.23 11.83 -8.17
N TYR A 29 -24.12 11.64 -7.44
CA TYR A 29 -23.78 12.48 -6.29
C TYR A 29 -23.57 13.95 -6.68
N TYR A 30 -22.82 14.22 -7.75
CA TYR A 30 -22.55 15.58 -8.22
C TYR A 30 -23.85 16.29 -8.58
N GLU A 31 -24.70 15.66 -9.39
CA GLU A 31 -26.00 16.19 -9.79
C GLU A 31 -26.91 16.44 -8.59
N PHE A 32 -27.01 15.46 -7.68
CA PHE A 32 -27.76 15.59 -6.44
C PHE A 32 -27.26 16.76 -5.58
N ALA A 33 -25.93 16.90 -5.42
CA ALA A 33 -25.33 17.95 -4.60
C ALA A 33 -25.63 19.34 -5.16
N LEU A 34 -25.55 19.52 -6.48
CA LEU A 34 -25.85 20.80 -7.14
C LEU A 34 -27.30 21.24 -6.96
N GLU A 35 -28.25 20.30 -6.90
CA GLU A 35 -29.65 20.62 -6.65
C GLU A 35 -29.98 20.74 -5.15
N ARG A 36 -29.39 19.89 -4.30
CA ARG A 36 -29.74 19.79 -2.88
C ARG A 36 -29.05 20.85 -2.01
N ILE A 37 -27.77 21.14 -2.23
CA ILE A 37 -27.02 22.08 -1.38
C ILE A 37 -27.66 23.47 -1.37
N PRO A 38 -28.04 24.09 -2.51
CA PRO A 38 -28.70 25.40 -2.51
C PRO A 38 -29.99 25.44 -1.68
N GLN A 39 -30.74 24.33 -1.62
CA GLN A 39 -31.95 24.24 -0.80
C GLN A 39 -31.61 24.27 0.70
N ILE A 40 -30.58 23.52 1.11
CA ILE A 40 -30.09 23.50 2.50
C ILE A 40 -29.58 24.89 2.89
N VAL A 41 -28.79 25.52 2.01
CA VAL A 41 -28.26 26.88 2.21
C VAL A 41 -29.39 27.88 2.45
N ALA A 42 -30.47 27.81 1.67
CA ALA A 42 -31.64 28.67 1.84
C ALA A 42 -32.44 28.35 3.12
N GLN A 43 -32.56 27.08 3.49
CA GLN A 43 -33.29 26.63 4.68
C GLN A 43 -32.58 27.02 5.98
N GLU A 44 -31.29 26.73 6.06
CA GLU A 44 -30.45 26.96 7.25
C GLU A 44 -29.88 28.39 7.28
N LYS A 45 -30.10 29.18 6.23
CA LYS A 45 -29.59 30.56 6.08
C LYS A 45 -28.08 30.67 6.26
N ILE A 46 -27.35 29.67 5.79
CA ILE A 46 -25.89 29.65 5.79
C ILE A 46 -25.36 30.22 4.47
N GLN A 47 -24.05 30.49 4.40
CA GLN A 47 -23.39 30.86 3.15
C GLN A 47 -22.54 29.68 2.65
N PHE A 48 -22.67 29.37 1.36
CA PHE A 48 -21.87 28.34 0.69
C PHE A 48 -21.72 28.70 -0.79
N ASN A 49 -20.49 28.67 -1.31
CA ASN A 49 -20.26 28.94 -2.73
C ASN A 49 -20.44 27.67 -3.56
N ILE A 50 -21.67 27.45 -4.03
CA ILE A 50 -22.00 26.29 -4.86
C ILE A 50 -21.26 26.28 -6.21
N ARG A 51 -20.89 27.45 -6.75
CA ARG A 51 -20.21 27.54 -8.04
C ARG A 51 -18.77 27.05 -7.94
N ASP A 52 -18.06 27.45 -6.89
CA ASP A 52 -16.69 26.99 -6.65
C ASP A 52 -16.69 25.48 -6.36
N PHE A 53 -17.62 25.01 -5.52
CA PHE A 53 -17.82 23.58 -5.28
C PHE A 53 -18.06 22.80 -6.59
N ALA A 54 -18.98 23.29 -7.42
CA ALA A 54 -19.30 22.68 -8.70
C ALA A 54 -18.08 22.63 -9.63
N ALA A 55 -17.28 23.70 -9.66
CA ALA A 55 -16.10 23.81 -10.50
C ALA A 55 -14.99 22.83 -10.08
N ILE A 56 -14.73 22.71 -8.77
CA ILE A 56 -13.72 21.78 -8.22
C ILE A 56 -14.10 20.33 -8.53
N LEU A 57 -15.37 19.97 -8.33
CA LEU A 57 -15.82 18.59 -8.55
C LEU A 57 -16.06 18.23 -10.02
N LYS A 58 -16.18 19.22 -10.91
CA LYS A 58 -16.49 19.00 -12.33
C LYS A 58 -15.48 18.10 -13.04
N GLN A 59 -14.21 18.13 -12.63
CA GLN A 59 -13.17 17.28 -13.23
C GLN A 59 -13.43 15.77 -13.03
N PHE A 60 -14.18 15.38 -11.99
CA PHE A 60 -14.56 13.99 -11.72
C PHE A 60 -15.96 13.63 -12.25
N TYR A 61 -16.72 14.61 -12.72
CA TYR A 61 -18.02 14.39 -13.33
C TYR A 61 -17.86 13.91 -14.79
N ARG A 62 -18.90 13.32 -15.35
CA ARG A 62 -18.96 12.86 -16.75
C ARG A 62 -18.42 13.91 -17.73
N GLY A 63 -17.44 13.51 -18.54
CA GLY A 63 -16.72 14.37 -19.49
C GLY A 63 -15.58 15.20 -18.88
N GLY A 64 -15.27 15.03 -17.60
CA GLY A 64 -14.11 15.62 -16.93
C GLY A 64 -12.84 14.79 -17.11
N GLU A 65 -11.67 15.40 -16.91
CA GLU A 65 -10.35 14.76 -17.09
C GLU A 65 -10.14 13.55 -16.18
N LEU A 66 -10.82 13.50 -15.03
CA LEU A 66 -10.72 12.47 -13.99
C LEU A 66 -12.02 11.68 -13.82
N GLU A 67 -12.90 11.68 -14.84
CA GLU A 67 -14.20 11.00 -14.79
C GLU A 67 -14.11 9.54 -14.31
N MET A 68 -13.12 8.80 -14.82
CA MET A 68 -12.95 7.38 -14.54
C MET A 68 -12.48 7.09 -13.10
N THR A 69 -11.97 8.09 -12.38
CA THR A 69 -11.39 7.87 -11.04
C THR A 69 -12.45 7.49 -10.00
N LEU A 70 -13.63 8.11 -10.05
CA LEU A 70 -14.71 7.92 -9.07
C LEU A 70 -15.99 7.31 -9.65
N ASN A 71 -16.05 7.11 -10.97
CA ASN A 71 -17.20 6.53 -11.67
C ASN A 71 -16.87 5.22 -12.39
N SER A 72 -15.70 4.60 -12.15
CA SER A 72 -15.39 3.34 -12.81
C SER A 72 -16.37 2.25 -12.36
N ASP A 73 -17.08 1.66 -13.32
CA ASP A 73 -17.93 0.46 -13.17
C ASP A 73 -17.11 -0.83 -12.93
N LEU A 74 -15.89 -0.70 -12.37
CA LEU A 74 -15.09 -1.85 -11.99
C LEU A 74 -15.81 -2.50 -10.80
N ASP A 75 -16.64 -3.49 -11.12
CA ASP A 75 -17.43 -4.33 -10.21
C ASP A 75 -16.55 -5.24 -9.33
N ILE A 76 -15.34 -4.77 -9.00
CA ILE A 76 -14.42 -5.40 -8.07
C ILE A 76 -14.84 -4.91 -6.70
N ASN A 77 -15.64 -5.73 -6.02
CA ASN A 77 -15.89 -5.58 -4.61
C ASN A 77 -14.59 -5.88 -3.85
N LEU A 78 -13.70 -4.88 -3.80
CA LEU A 78 -12.44 -4.91 -3.05
C LEU A 78 -12.70 -5.31 -1.61
N PHE A 79 -13.90 -5.05 -1.06
CA PHE A 79 -14.27 -5.38 0.31
C PHE A 79 -14.34 -6.90 0.59
N ASP A 80 -14.55 -7.74 -0.41
CA ASP A 80 -14.51 -9.21 -0.27
C ASP A 80 -13.14 -9.84 -0.55
N GLU A 81 -12.27 -9.15 -1.29
CA GLU A 81 -10.95 -9.66 -1.64
C GLU A 81 -10.02 -9.85 -0.43
N GLN A 82 -9.22 -10.92 -0.46
CA GLN A 82 -8.29 -11.28 0.63
C GLN A 82 -6.88 -10.71 0.46
N PHE A 83 -6.44 -10.52 -0.78
CA PHE A 83 -5.13 -10.00 -1.13
C PHE A 83 -5.29 -8.88 -2.16
N ILE A 84 -4.88 -7.67 -1.80
CA ILE A 84 -5.09 -6.47 -2.60
C ILE A 84 -3.77 -5.72 -2.65
N VAL A 85 -3.33 -5.40 -3.86
CA VAL A 85 -2.13 -4.60 -4.11
C VAL A 85 -2.56 -3.33 -4.83
N PHE A 86 -2.24 -2.18 -4.24
CA PHE A 86 -2.49 -0.87 -4.84
C PHE A 86 -1.18 -0.31 -5.39
N GLU A 87 -1.03 -0.26 -6.71
CA GLU A 87 0.10 0.39 -7.37
C GLU A 87 -0.18 1.89 -7.50
N ILE A 88 0.45 2.70 -6.65
CA ILE A 88 0.22 4.15 -6.56
C ILE A 88 1.37 4.99 -7.13
N ASP A 89 2.40 4.36 -7.69
CA ASP A 89 3.61 5.04 -8.17
C ASP A 89 3.32 6.07 -9.27
N LYS A 90 2.36 5.79 -10.15
CA LYS A 90 2.00 6.69 -11.26
C LYS A 90 1.32 7.99 -10.81
N ILE A 91 0.69 7.96 -9.63
CA ILE A 91 -0.09 9.09 -9.12
C ILE A 91 0.59 9.78 -7.95
N LYS A 92 1.75 9.31 -7.47
CA LYS A 92 2.38 9.80 -6.23
C LYS A 92 2.72 11.30 -6.22
N ASP A 93 3.01 11.84 -7.40
CA ASP A 93 3.35 13.26 -7.58
C ASP A 93 2.12 14.11 -7.97
N ASP A 94 0.94 13.50 -8.12
CA ASP A 94 -0.29 14.21 -8.43
C ASP A 94 -0.92 14.79 -7.14
N PRO A 95 -0.96 16.12 -6.97
CA PRO A 95 -1.41 16.75 -5.73
C PRO A 95 -2.92 16.60 -5.48
N VAL A 96 -3.70 16.18 -6.48
CA VAL A 96 -5.16 16.05 -6.39
C VAL A 96 -5.56 14.59 -6.24
N LEU A 97 -5.09 13.71 -7.13
CA LEU A 97 -5.47 12.31 -7.14
C LEU A 97 -4.88 11.54 -5.96
N PHE A 98 -3.64 11.83 -5.61
CA PHE A 98 -2.92 11.03 -4.63
C PHE A 98 -3.60 11.03 -3.25
N PRO A 99 -3.93 12.19 -2.65
CA PRO A 99 -4.59 12.20 -1.34
C PRO A 99 -5.96 11.50 -1.38
N ILE A 100 -6.71 11.65 -2.48
CA ILE A 100 -8.03 11.04 -2.65
C ILE A 100 -7.91 9.51 -2.68
N VAL A 101 -7.01 8.98 -3.50
CA VAL A 101 -6.81 7.52 -3.64
C VAL A 101 -6.31 6.92 -2.33
N VAL A 102 -5.37 7.58 -1.64
CA VAL A 102 -4.87 7.10 -0.34
C VAL A 102 -6.00 7.10 0.70
N LEU A 103 -6.86 8.14 0.74
CA LEU A 103 -8.03 8.16 1.63
C LEU A 103 -8.99 7.00 1.36
N ILE A 104 -9.28 6.71 0.09
CA ILE A 104 -10.15 5.59 -0.30
C ILE A 104 -9.55 4.26 0.16
N ILE A 105 -8.26 4.02 -0.09
CA ILE A 105 -7.56 2.80 0.33
C ILE A 105 -7.64 2.62 1.85
N MET A 106 -7.38 3.70 2.60
CA MET A 106 -7.44 3.71 4.06
C MET A 106 -8.85 3.41 4.56
N ASP A 107 -9.88 4.01 3.95
CA ASP A 107 -11.28 3.78 4.32
C ASP A 107 -11.70 2.32 4.06
N VAL A 108 -11.38 1.77 2.88
CA VAL A 108 -11.62 0.36 2.57
C VAL A 108 -10.96 -0.56 3.60
N PHE A 109 -9.71 -0.28 3.98
CA PHE A 109 -9.02 -1.05 5.02
C PHE A 109 -9.71 -0.94 6.39
N LEU A 110 -10.09 0.28 6.81
CA LEU A 110 -10.79 0.51 8.08
C LEU A 110 -12.15 -0.20 8.13
N GLN A 111 -12.90 -0.16 7.03
CA GLN A 111 -14.17 -0.89 6.92
C GLN A 111 -13.95 -2.40 7.02
N LYS A 112 -12.99 -2.95 6.27
CA LYS A 112 -12.62 -4.38 6.38
C LYS A 112 -12.24 -4.72 7.81
N MET A 113 -11.36 -3.93 8.42
CA MET A 113 -10.89 -4.10 9.80
C MET A 113 -12.05 -4.21 10.79
N ARG A 114 -13.09 -3.39 10.64
CA ARG A 114 -14.25 -3.34 11.55
C ARG A 114 -15.26 -4.47 11.30
N ILE A 115 -15.52 -4.80 10.04
CA ILE A 115 -16.66 -5.63 9.65
C ILE A 115 -16.24 -7.10 9.44
N LYS A 116 -15.11 -7.33 8.77
CA LYS A 116 -14.68 -8.69 8.42
C LYS A 116 -13.98 -9.36 9.60
N LYS A 117 -14.13 -10.69 9.71
CA LYS A 117 -13.39 -11.51 10.68
C LYS A 117 -11.96 -11.82 10.18
N GLY A 118 -11.10 -12.32 11.05
CA GLY A 118 -9.71 -12.69 10.71
C GLY A 118 -8.68 -11.56 10.81
N ARG A 119 -7.39 -11.91 10.74
CA ARG A 119 -6.29 -10.94 10.76
C ARG A 119 -6.18 -10.21 9.44
N LYS A 120 -5.84 -8.93 9.49
CA LYS A 120 -5.70 -8.05 8.32
C LYS A 120 -4.42 -7.27 8.44
N ALA A 121 -3.68 -7.12 7.35
CA ALA A 121 -2.47 -6.32 7.34
C ALA A 121 -2.63 -5.20 6.32
N LEU A 122 -2.32 -3.96 6.74
CA LEU A 122 -2.04 -2.86 5.82
C LEU A 122 -0.53 -2.65 5.83
N ILE A 123 0.11 -2.93 4.71
CA ILE A 123 1.54 -2.73 4.53
C ILE A 123 1.74 -1.59 3.53
N ILE A 124 2.49 -0.58 3.93
CA ILE A 124 2.71 0.63 3.14
C ILE A 124 4.19 0.70 2.76
N GLU A 125 4.47 0.54 1.48
CA GLU A 125 5.83 0.53 0.93
C GLU A 125 6.15 1.90 0.29
N GLU A 126 7.21 2.55 0.76
CA GLU A 126 7.76 3.84 0.26
C GLU A 126 6.78 5.00 0.04
N ALA A 127 5.55 4.90 0.52
CA ALA A 127 4.51 5.92 0.36
C ALA A 127 4.43 6.87 1.57
N TRP A 128 5.51 7.04 2.33
CA TRP A 128 5.51 7.87 3.54
C TRP A 128 5.31 9.37 3.21
N LYS A 129 5.75 9.85 2.04
CA LYS A 129 5.47 11.23 1.56
C LYS A 129 3.96 11.49 1.48
N ALA A 130 3.19 10.47 1.11
CA ALA A 130 1.72 10.50 1.11
C ALA A 130 1.12 10.68 2.51
N ILE A 131 1.73 9.97 3.46
CA ILE A 131 1.28 9.85 4.85
C ILE A 131 1.68 11.07 5.69
N ALA A 132 2.72 11.80 5.29
CA ALA A 132 3.28 12.92 6.03
C ALA A 132 2.43 14.20 5.99
N SER A 133 1.34 14.24 5.21
CA SER A 133 0.44 15.40 5.24
C SER A 133 -0.30 15.47 6.60
N PRO A 134 -0.57 16.68 7.14
CA PRO A 134 -1.25 16.82 8.44
C PRO A 134 -2.61 16.13 8.52
N THR A 135 -3.34 16.05 7.41
CA THR A 135 -4.63 15.36 7.36
C THR A 135 -4.46 13.84 7.43
N MET A 136 -3.48 13.27 6.72
CA MET A 136 -3.24 11.82 6.73
C MET A 136 -2.52 11.35 7.99
N ALA A 137 -1.75 12.22 8.63
CA ALA A 137 -1.13 12.03 9.94
C ALA A 137 -2.13 11.49 10.98
N GLU A 138 -3.26 12.17 11.13
CA GLU A 138 -4.27 11.83 12.14
C GLU A 138 -4.97 10.51 11.80
N TYR A 139 -5.19 10.23 10.51
CA TYR A 139 -5.70 8.93 10.08
C TYR A 139 -4.74 7.78 10.41
N ILE A 140 -3.45 7.96 10.14
CA ILE A 140 -2.44 6.94 10.40
C ILE A 140 -2.23 6.75 11.89
N LYS A 141 -2.23 7.84 12.67
CA LYS A 141 -2.21 7.78 14.14
C LYS A 141 -3.43 7.02 14.68
N TYR A 142 -4.62 7.28 14.14
CA TYR A 142 -5.83 6.56 14.50
C TYR A 142 -5.71 5.07 14.15
N LEU A 143 -5.24 4.75 12.94
CA LEU A 143 -5.01 3.39 12.46
C LEU A 143 -4.08 2.64 13.41
N TYR A 144 -2.86 3.15 13.66
CA TYR A 144 -1.87 2.49 14.51
C TYR A 144 -2.37 2.27 15.95
N LYS A 145 -3.14 3.20 16.51
CA LYS A 145 -3.74 3.05 17.86
C LYS A 145 -4.89 2.04 17.90
N THR A 146 -5.57 1.81 16.78
CA THR A 146 -6.84 1.07 16.75
C THR A 146 -6.68 -0.32 16.16
N VAL A 147 -5.78 -0.52 15.20
CA VAL A 147 -5.65 -1.73 14.38
C VAL A 147 -5.48 -3.00 15.21
N ARG A 148 -4.72 -2.92 16.32
CA ARG A 148 -4.51 -4.04 17.26
C ARG A 148 -5.81 -4.52 17.92
N LYS A 149 -6.78 -3.64 18.17
CA LYS A 149 -8.10 -4.00 18.76
C LYS A 149 -8.92 -4.89 17.83
N PHE A 150 -8.61 -4.85 16.54
CA PHE A 150 -9.28 -5.61 15.49
C PHE A 150 -8.41 -6.76 14.95
N HIS A 151 -7.39 -7.17 15.71
CA HIS A 151 -6.41 -8.20 15.30
C HIS A 151 -5.74 -7.90 13.95
N GLY A 152 -5.61 -6.61 13.62
CA GLY A 152 -4.91 -6.17 12.42
C GLY A 152 -3.46 -5.81 12.68
N ILE A 153 -2.74 -5.60 11.59
CA ILE A 153 -1.34 -5.18 11.53
C ILE A 153 -1.29 -3.94 10.63
N ALA A 154 -0.59 -2.90 11.07
CA ALA A 154 -0.17 -1.79 10.22
C ALA A 154 1.35 -1.82 10.17
N GLY A 155 1.91 -1.85 8.97
CA GLY A 155 3.34 -1.90 8.72
C GLY A 155 3.75 -0.86 7.70
N VAL A 156 4.92 -0.29 7.89
CA VAL A 156 5.57 0.61 6.92
C VAL A 156 6.92 0.00 6.56
N VAL A 157 7.24 0.00 5.27
CA VAL A 157 8.51 -0.46 4.72
C VAL A 157 9.17 0.71 4.01
N THR A 158 10.43 1.00 4.36
CA THR A 158 11.19 2.07 3.71
C THR A 158 12.70 1.82 3.74
N GLN A 159 13.39 2.39 2.76
CA GLN A 159 14.83 2.48 2.63
C GLN A 159 15.38 3.84 3.09
N GLU A 160 14.54 4.89 3.05
CA GLU A 160 14.91 6.26 3.39
C GLU A 160 14.56 6.57 4.85
N LEU A 161 15.35 6.03 5.77
CA LEU A 161 15.07 6.18 7.20
C LEU A 161 15.12 7.65 7.67
N ASN A 162 15.98 8.48 7.08
CA ASN A 162 16.07 9.91 7.40
C ASN A 162 14.75 10.63 7.17
N ASP A 163 14.07 10.29 6.08
CA ASP A 163 12.85 10.97 5.68
C ASP A 163 11.66 10.63 6.60
N VAL A 164 11.65 9.41 7.14
CA VAL A 164 10.72 8.98 8.21
C VAL A 164 11.05 9.65 9.54
N ILE A 165 12.34 9.83 9.82
CA ILE A 165 12.85 10.45 11.05
C ILE A 165 12.51 11.95 11.12
N ASP A 166 12.69 12.65 10.01
CA ASP A 166 12.56 14.11 9.94
C ASP A 166 11.10 14.58 10.04
N SER A 167 10.14 13.66 9.91
CA SER A 167 8.72 13.93 10.07
C SER A 167 8.26 13.70 11.53
N PRO A 168 7.93 14.76 12.30
CA PRO A 168 7.45 14.60 13.68
C PRO A 168 6.16 13.77 13.76
N ILE A 169 5.30 13.93 12.75
CA ILE A 169 4.06 13.18 12.56
C ILE A 169 4.34 11.68 12.50
N VAL A 170 5.27 11.28 11.64
CA VAL A 170 5.59 9.86 11.40
C VAL A 170 6.25 9.25 12.62
N LYS A 171 7.17 9.99 13.26
CA LYS A 171 7.80 9.57 14.52
C LYS A 171 6.75 9.27 15.60
N GLU A 172 5.81 10.18 15.82
CA GLU A 172 4.76 10.00 16.84
C GLU A 172 3.73 8.92 16.49
N ALA A 173 3.30 8.87 15.22
CA ALA A 173 2.22 7.99 14.80
C ALA A 173 2.70 6.55 14.56
N ILE A 174 3.87 6.37 13.96
CA ILE A 174 4.35 5.07 13.48
C ILE A 174 5.40 4.50 14.45
N ILE A 175 6.52 5.20 14.66
CA ILE A 175 7.66 4.64 15.41
C ILE A 175 7.26 4.33 16.87
N ASN A 176 6.64 5.29 17.55
CA ASN A 176 6.24 5.14 18.95
C ASN A 176 5.14 4.08 19.18
N ASN A 177 4.34 3.76 18.17
CA ASN A 177 3.26 2.76 18.26
C ASN A 177 3.66 1.40 17.66
N SER A 178 4.91 1.25 17.21
CA SER A 178 5.41 0.02 16.58
C SER A 178 6.21 -0.83 17.56
N ASP A 179 5.56 -1.86 18.10
CA ASP A 179 6.17 -2.89 18.96
C ASP A 179 7.15 -3.79 18.20
N VAL A 180 6.96 -3.94 16.88
CA VAL A 180 7.79 -4.77 16.01
C VAL A 180 8.63 -3.88 15.11
N LYS A 181 9.94 -4.13 15.08
CA LYS A 181 10.88 -3.44 14.20
C LYS A 181 11.72 -4.49 13.48
N ILE A 182 11.85 -4.34 12.17
CA ILE A 182 12.63 -5.24 11.32
C ILE A 182 13.65 -4.36 10.61
N LEU A 183 14.94 -4.62 10.85
CA LEU A 183 16.02 -3.85 10.25
C LEU A 183 16.94 -4.80 9.48
N LEU A 184 17.17 -4.47 8.22
CA LEU A 184 18.19 -5.12 7.39
C LEU A 184 19.55 -4.45 7.66
N ASP A 185 20.57 -4.79 6.87
CA ASP A 185 21.91 -4.20 6.99
C ASP A 185 21.89 -2.66 7.03
N GLN A 186 22.41 -2.09 8.12
CA GLN A 186 22.48 -0.65 8.36
C GLN A 186 23.90 -0.08 8.23
N THR A 187 24.86 -0.82 7.66
CA THR A 187 26.27 -0.44 7.59
C THR A 187 26.48 0.92 6.91
N LYS A 188 25.64 1.26 5.93
CA LYS A 188 25.67 2.57 5.24
C LYS A 188 25.40 3.78 6.15
N PHE A 189 24.76 3.57 7.30
CA PHE A 189 24.39 4.61 8.24
C PHE A 189 25.31 4.69 9.47
N LYS A 190 26.42 3.96 9.48
CA LYS A 190 27.32 3.82 10.64
C LYS A 190 27.68 5.16 11.30
N ASP A 191 27.99 6.18 10.48
CA ASP A 191 28.43 7.50 10.97
C ASP A 191 27.31 8.33 11.61
N ARG A 192 26.04 8.04 11.30
CA ARG A 192 24.85 8.75 11.83
C ARG A 192 23.93 7.84 12.65
N TYR A 193 24.40 6.64 12.99
CA TYR A 193 23.54 5.62 13.58
C TYR A 193 23.09 5.96 15.00
N GLU A 194 23.78 6.87 15.68
CA GLU A 194 23.38 7.32 17.02
C GLU A 194 22.03 8.05 17.00
N ASP A 195 21.82 8.93 16.03
CA ASP A 195 20.55 9.64 15.84
C ASP A 195 19.43 8.64 15.54
N ILE A 196 19.69 7.73 14.60
CA ILE A 196 18.77 6.66 14.21
C ILE A 196 18.38 5.79 15.40
N ALA A 197 19.36 5.35 16.19
CA ALA A 197 19.14 4.52 17.36
C ALA A 197 18.30 5.24 18.42
N ALA A 198 18.56 6.53 18.65
CA ALA A 198 17.80 7.34 19.60
C ALA A 198 16.33 7.47 19.17
N ILE A 199 16.07 7.68 17.87
CA ILE A 199 14.72 7.84 17.35
C ILE A 199 13.93 6.52 17.34
N LEU A 200 14.59 5.43 17.00
CA LEU A 200 14.00 4.09 17.05
C LEU A 200 13.89 3.53 18.48
N GLY A 201 14.45 4.22 19.48
CA GLY A 201 14.43 3.78 20.88
C GLY A 201 15.24 2.52 21.11
N LEU A 202 16.37 2.36 20.40
CA LEU A 202 17.21 1.17 20.46
C LEU A 202 18.15 1.22 21.66
N THR A 203 18.32 0.09 22.34
CA THR A 203 19.31 -0.05 23.41
C THR A 203 20.72 -0.23 22.84
N PRO A 204 21.79 -0.01 23.64
CA PRO A 204 23.15 -0.27 23.20
C PRO A 204 23.38 -1.73 22.75
N ILE A 205 22.70 -2.70 23.39
CA ILE A 205 22.77 -4.12 23.04
C ILE A 205 22.12 -4.34 21.67
N GLN A 206 20.94 -3.76 21.43
CA GLN A 206 20.24 -3.84 20.14
C GLN A 206 21.06 -3.24 19.01
N ARG A 207 21.70 -2.09 19.27
CA ARG A 207 22.63 -1.47 18.33
C ARG A 207 23.77 -2.41 17.95
N GLN A 208 24.39 -3.08 18.93
CA GLN A 208 25.46 -4.04 18.67
C GLN A 208 24.96 -5.22 17.83
N GLN A 209 23.78 -5.79 18.14
CA GLN A 209 23.17 -6.85 17.34
C GLN A 209 22.96 -6.43 15.87
N ILE A 210 22.46 -5.23 15.62
CA ILE A 210 22.20 -4.78 14.24
C ILE A 210 23.50 -4.68 13.43
N PHE A 211 24.61 -4.30 14.05
CA PHE A 211 25.91 -4.24 13.38
C PHE A 211 26.59 -5.61 13.22
N THR A 212 26.03 -6.70 13.76
CA THR A 212 26.51 -8.05 13.44
C THR A 212 25.89 -8.63 12.18
N ILE A 213 24.84 -8.01 11.63
CA ILE A 213 24.20 -8.42 10.38
C ILE A 213 25.26 -8.51 9.26
N ASN A 214 25.36 -9.66 8.61
CA ASN A 214 26.32 -10.03 7.57
C ASN A 214 27.80 -9.92 7.98
N ALA A 215 28.11 -9.76 9.27
CA ALA A 215 29.49 -9.60 9.77
C ALA A 215 30.12 -10.91 10.27
N LEU A 216 29.30 -11.95 10.51
CA LEU A 216 29.75 -13.23 11.03
C LEU A 216 29.99 -14.22 9.88
N ASN A 217 31.06 -15.02 9.98
CA ASN A 217 31.26 -16.13 9.05
C ASN A 217 30.41 -17.33 9.47
N ASN A 218 29.16 -17.37 9.04
CA ASN A 218 28.18 -18.37 9.46
C ASN A 218 27.46 -19.04 8.28
N HIS A 219 28.09 -19.05 7.10
CA HIS A 219 27.56 -19.65 5.87
C HIS A 219 28.08 -21.06 5.59
N GLU A 220 29.16 -21.48 6.26
CA GLU A 220 29.73 -22.82 6.06
C GLU A 220 28.72 -23.92 6.45
N GLY A 221 28.48 -24.85 5.53
CA GLY A 221 27.57 -25.99 5.74
C GLY A 221 26.08 -25.62 5.86
N ARG A 222 25.68 -24.41 5.46
CA ARG A 222 24.29 -23.94 5.54
C ARG A 222 23.76 -23.52 4.17
N SER A 223 22.45 -23.62 4.00
CA SER A 223 21.76 -23.04 2.84
C SER A 223 22.01 -21.52 2.76
N TYR A 224 21.79 -20.94 1.58
CA TYR A 224 21.80 -19.50 1.44
C TYR A 224 20.69 -18.86 2.27
N PHE A 225 21.04 -17.85 3.07
CA PHE A 225 20.08 -17.04 3.82
C PHE A 225 20.51 -15.57 3.82
N LYS A 226 19.56 -14.69 4.08
CA LYS A 226 19.80 -13.28 4.36
C LYS A 226 19.65 -13.02 5.85
N GLU A 227 20.50 -12.19 6.43
CA GLU A 227 20.36 -11.81 7.83
C GLU A 227 19.46 -10.58 8.00
N VAL A 228 18.67 -10.62 9.07
CA VAL A 228 17.77 -9.54 9.46
C VAL A 228 17.71 -9.46 10.97
N TRP A 229 17.72 -8.24 11.50
CA TRP A 229 17.44 -8.03 12.92
C TRP A 229 15.93 -7.83 13.12
N ILE A 230 15.35 -8.58 14.06
CA ILE A 230 13.93 -8.49 14.39
C ILE A 230 13.79 -8.22 15.87
N CYS A 231 13.09 -7.14 16.21
CA CYS A 231 12.67 -6.80 17.56
C CYS A 231 11.16 -6.95 17.70
N ARG A 232 10.75 -7.54 18.82
CA ARG A 232 9.36 -7.77 19.24
C ARG A 232 9.23 -7.34 20.70
N GLY A 233 8.81 -6.10 20.92
CA GLY A 233 8.76 -5.49 22.24
C GLY A 233 10.16 -5.38 22.84
N GLN A 234 10.45 -6.18 23.87
CA GLN A 234 11.75 -6.18 24.55
C GLN A 234 12.72 -7.23 24.01
N ASN A 235 12.23 -8.20 23.22
CA ASN A 235 13.04 -9.29 22.71
C ASN A 235 13.53 -8.96 21.31
N SER A 236 14.84 -9.05 21.08
CA SER A 236 15.43 -8.79 19.77
C SER A 236 16.62 -9.71 19.50
N ASP A 237 16.78 -10.12 18.25
CA ASP A 237 17.96 -10.87 17.81
C ASP A 237 18.18 -10.74 16.30
N VAL A 238 19.33 -11.23 15.83
CA VAL A 238 19.63 -11.40 14.41
C VAL A 238 19.21 -12.80 13.97
N TYR A 239 18.44 -12.87 12.89
CA TYR A 239 17.89 -14.10 12.33
C TYR A 239 18.38 -14.28 10.90
N GLY A 240 18.59 -15.52 10.49
CA GLY A 240 18.75 -15.89 9.08
C GLY A 240 17.39 -16.21 8.48
N VAL A 241 17.02 -15.50 7.41
CA VAL A 241 15.84 -15.76 6.59
C VAL A 241 16.27 -16.60 5.39
N GLU A 242 15.75 -17.82 5.36
CA GLU A 242 15.90 -18.76 4.26
C GLU A 242 14.55 -18.91 3.56
N GLU A 243 14.58 -18.88 2.23
CA GLU A 243 13.42 -19.14 1.39
C GLU A 243 13.70 -20.31 0.47
N ALA A 244 12.63 -20.98 0.03
CA ALA A 244 12.74 -22.00 -1.01
C ALA A 244 13.36 -21.37 -2.28
N PRO A 245 14.29 -22.04 -2.97
CA PRO A 245 14.91 -21.52 -4.20
C PRO A 245 13.92 -21.06 -5.27
N GLU A 246 12.74 -21.68 -5.32
CA GLU A 246 11.64 -21.32 -6.21
C GLU A 246 11.14 -19.89 -5.95
N CYS A 247 11.13 -19.42 -4.71
CA CYS A 247 10.70 -18.07 -4.34
C CYS A 247 11.59 -16.97 -4.95
N TYR A 248 12.88 -17.25 -5.14
CA TYR A 248 13.81 -16.31 -5.76
C TYR A 248 13.32 -15.85 -7.15
N TRP A 249 12.86 -16.81 -7.97
CA TRP A 249 12.34 -16.53 -9.30
C TRP A 249 11.04 -15.71 -9.29
N ALA A 250 10.25 -15.81 -8.23
CA ALA A 250 9.03 -15.02 -8.09
C ALA A 250 9.32 -13.53 -7.86
N TYR A 251 10.41 -13.20 -7.17
CA TYR A 251 10.71 -11.84 -6.70
C TYR A 251 11.89 -11.17 -7.41
N THR A 252 12.57 -11.88 -8.33
CA THR A 252 13.72 -11.31 -9.03
C THR A 252 13.36 -10.02 -9.76
N THR A 253 14.22 -9.01 -9.60
CA THR A 253 14.14 -7.74 -10.34
C THR A 253 15.09 -7.72 -11.53
N GLU A 254 16.02 -8.68 -11.62
CA GLU A 254 17.04 -8.76 -12.65
C GLU A 254 16.43 -9.02 -14.03
N ARG A 255 16.71 -8.13 -14.98
CA ARG A 255 16.09 -8.18 -16.31
C ARG A 255 16.38 -9.48 -17.03
N THR A 256 17.64 -9.94 -16.98
CA THR A 256 18.08 -11.20 -17.62
C THR A 256 17.29 -12.39 -17.09
N GLU A 257 17.04 -12.44 -15.79
CA GLU A 257 16.30 -13.52 -15.13
C GLU A 257 14.81 -13.46 -15.48
N LYS A 258 14.23 -12.25 -15.54
CA LYS A 258 12.85 -12.04 -16.01
C LYS A 258 12.65 -12.48 -17.45
N GLU A 259 13.60 -12.19 -18.33
CA GLU A 259 13.54 -12.60 -19.74
C GLU A 259 13.59 -14.13 -19.88
N ALA A 260 14.43 -14.80 -19.08
CA ALA A 260 14.47 -16.26 -19.04
C ALA A 260 13.16 -16.86 -18.50
N LEU A 261 12.63 -16.32 -17.40
CA LEU A 261 11.37 -16.78 -16.81
C LEU A 261 10.19 -16.61 -17.77
N LYS A 262 10.17 -15.55 -18.60
CA LYS A 262 9.15 -15.37 -19.64
C LYS A 262 9.14 -16.50 -20.68
N LEU A 263 10.31 -17.09 -21.00
CA LEU A 263 10.38 -18.23 -21.91
C LEU A 263 9.73 -19.47 -21.28
N TYR A 264 9.98 -19.71 -20.00
CA TYR A 264 9.29 -20.78 -19.25
C TYR A 264 7.79 -20.52 -19.14
N LEU A 265 7.39 -19.28 -18.85
CA LEU A 265 5.98 -18.90 -18.78
C LEU A 265 5.25 -19.13 -20.11
N ALA A 266 5.87 -18.76 -21.24
CA ALA A 266 5.32 -19.02 -22.57
C ALA A 266 5.20 -20.53 -22.87
N HIS A 267 6.07 -21.38 -22.32
CA HIS A 267 6.04 -22.82 -22.55
C HIS A 267 5.04 -23.56 -21.64
N TYR A 268 5.01 -23.23 -20.35
CA TYR A 268 4.23 -23.95 -19.33
C TYR A 268 2.90 -23.29 -18.98
N GLY A 269 2.64 -22.06 -19.47
CA GLY A 269 1.33 -21.40 -19.42
C GLY A 269 0.93 -20.77 -18.09
N SER A 270 1.58 -21.13 -16.96
CA SER A 270 1.34 -20.48 -15.66
C SER A 270 2.66 -20.07 -14.99
N ILE A 271 2.60 -19.02 -14.16
CA ILE A 271 3.78 -18.53 -13.45
C ILE A 271 4.31 -19.56 -12.45
N GLN A 272 3.42 -20.33 -11.83
CA GLN A 272 3.81 -21.36 -10.87
C GLN A 272 4.56 -22.50 -11.55
N GLU A 273 4.02 -23.04 -12.64
CA GLU A 273 4.70 -24.08 -13.42
C GLU A 273 6.03 -23.57 -14.00
N ALA A 274 6.06 -22.32 -14.49
CA ALA A 274 7.28 -21.71 -15.00
C ALA A 274 8.40 -21.66 -13.94
N ILE A 275 8.07 -21.22 -12.72
CA ILE A 275 9.00 -21.16 -11.58
C ILE A 275 9.45 -22.56 -11.16
N THR A 276 8.53 -23.52 -11.07
CA THR A 276 8.85 -24.90 -10.69
C THR A 276 9.82 -25.54 -11.70
N HIS A 277 9.56 -25.35 -13.00
CA HIS A 277 10.38 -25.95 -14.05
C HIS A 277 11.72 -25.24 -14.24
N ILE A 278 11.79 -23.91 -14.20
CA ILE A 278 13.08 -23.20 -14.33
C ILE A 278 14.03 -23.54 -13.18
N GLU A 279 13.50 -23.69 -11.96
CA GLU A 279 14.31 -24.06 -10.81
C GLU A 279 14.74 -25.53 -10.84
N ALA A 280 13.86 -26.43 -11.28
CA ALA A 280 14.24 -27.83 -11.51
C ALA A 280 15.35 -27.94 -12.58
N ASP A 281 15.26 -27.16 -13.65
CA ASP A 281 16.25 -27.14 -14.73
C ASP A 281 17.58 -26.56 -14.26
N ARG A 282 17.56 -25.47 -13.48
CA ARG A 282 18.76 -24.92 -12.84
C ARG A 282 19.46 -25.94 -11.95
N LYS A 283 18.70 -26.70 -11.15
CA LYS A 283 19.23 -27.79 -10.31
C LYS A 283 19.84 -28.91 -11.16
N ARG A 284 19.24 -29.26 -12.30
CA ARG A 284 19.75 -30.26 -13.26
C ARG A 284 21.02 -29.81 -13.99
N ASP A 285 21.13 -28.52 -14.29
CA ASP A 285 22.31 -27.89 -14.90
C ASP A 285 23.48 -27.68 -13.92
N GLY A 286 23.46 -28.33 -12.75
CA GLY A 286 24.55 -28.28 -11.76
C GLY A 286 24.40 -27.18 -10.71
N GLY A 287 23.24 -26.51 -10.64
CA GLY A 287 22.94 -25.57 -9.56
C GLY A 287 23.69 -24.25 -9.64
N HIS A 288 24.06 -23.81 -10.84
CA HIS A 288 24.67 -22.49 -11.11
C HIS A 288 23.89 -21.34 -10.46
N THR A 289 24.54 -20.18 -10.35
CA THR A 289 23.83 -18.98 -9.88
C THR A 289 22.64 -18.67 -10.80
N TYR A 290 21.58 -18.09 -10.23
CA TYR A 290 20.35 -17.79 -10.98
C TYR A 290 20.63 -17.00 -12.26
N LEU A 291 21.49 -15.97 -12.17
CA LEU A 291 21.90 -15.14 -13.29
C LEU A 291 22.67 -15.92 -14.38
N GLU A 292 23.58 -16.81 -14.01
CA GLU A 292 24.33 -17.64 -14.96
C GLU A 292 23.39 -18.58 -15.73
N PHE A 293 22.47 -19.23 -15.02
CA PHE A 293 21.50 -20.11 -15.64
C PHE A 293 20.54 -19.34 -16.56
N ALA A 294 20.07 -18.18 -16.13
CA ALA A 294 19.22 -17.31 -16.95
C ALA A 294 19.92 -16.87 -18.25
N ARG A 295 21.22 -16.58 -18.22
CA ARG A 295 22.00 -16.27 -19.43
C ARG A 295 21.99 -17.43 -20.42
N LYS A 296 22.23 -18.66 -19.96
CA LYS A 296 22.18 -19.86 -20.82
C LYS A 296 20.81 -20.03 -21.48
N ILE A 297 19.72 -19.85 -20.72
CA ILE A 297 18.35 -19.93 -21.26
C ILE A 297 18.12 -18.88 -22.34
N ASN A 298 18.55 -17.64 -22.10
CA ASN A 298 18.37 -16.54 -23.05
C ASN A 298 19.21 -16.72 -24.33
N GLU A 299 20.39 -17.33 -24.23
CA GLU A 299 21.22 -17.69 -25.39
C GLU A 299 20.53 -18.73 -26.28
N HIS A 300 19.94 -19.77 -25.69
CA HIS A 300 19.24 -20.83 -26.42
C HIS A 300 17.82 -20.40 -26.88
N LYS A 301 17.26 -19.35 -26.27
CA LYS A 301 15.89 -18.84 -26.50
C LYS A 301 14.80 -19.89 -26.31
N LYS A 302 15.08 -20.93 -25.51
CA LYS A 302 14.19 -22.05 -25.22
C LYS A 302 14.42 -22.56 -23.79
N VAL A 303 13.40 -23.20 -23.22
CA VAL A 303 13.52 -23.93 -21.96
C VAL A 303 14.55 -25.06 -22.06
N MET A 304 15.16 -25.46 -20.95
CA MET A 304 16.27 -26.43 -20.96
C MET A 304 15.89 -27.80 -21.52
N SER A 305 14.63 -28.22 -21.33
CA SER A 305 14.11 -29.46 -21.92
C SER A 305 14.11 -29.49 -23.47
N LEU A 306 14.35 -28.35 -24.12
CA LEU A 306 14.37 -28.19 -25.58
C LEU A 306 15.74 -27.75 -26.14
N TRP A 307 16.78 -27.79 -25.32
CA TRP A 307 18.15 -27.50 -25.73
C TRP A 307 18.70 -28.59 -26.67
#